data_AF-A0A821BNX7-F1
#
_entry.id   AF-A0A821BNX7-F1
#
_cell.length_a   1.000
_cell.length_b   1.000
_cell.length_c   1.000
_cell.angle_alpha   90.00
_cell.angle_beta   90.00
_cell.angle_gamma   90.00
#
_symmetry.space_group_name_H-M   'P 1'
#
loop_
_entity.id
_entity.type
_entity.pdbx_description
1 polymer ?
#
loop_
_entity_poly.entity_id
_entity_poly.type
_entity_poly.pdbx_seq_one_letter_code
_entity_poly.pdbx_strand_id
1 'polypeptide(L)' 'FFSSGHGRCVVDGVGGSVKRLMWKGVMAKKCIVRNANDFVQYATSVARNINVILVDAQQIKSESSSLDQRWNNI' A
#
# COMPACT_ATOMS: atom_id res chain seq x y z
N PHE A 1 -9.39 2.04 -7.96
CA PHE A 1 -9.02 3.47 -7.89
C PHE A 1 -8.59 3.75 -6.46
N PHE A 2 -7.30 3.97 -6.20
CA PHE A 2 -6.81 4.32 -4.87
C PHE A 2 -7.12 5.79 -4.62
N SER A 3 -8.17 6.05 -3.85
CA SER A 3 -8.55 7.37 -3.39
C SER A 3 -7.61 7.75 -2.25
N SER A 4 -6.55 8.52 -2.57
CA SER A 4 -5.92 9.35 -1.55
C SER A 4 -6.88 10.48 -1.25
N GLY A 5 -7.50 10.47 -0.07
CA GLY A 5 -8.39 11.54 0.38
C GLY A 5 -7.78 12.92 0.11
N HIS A 6 -8.61 13.84 -0.38
CA HIS A 6 -8.29 15.24 -0.66
C HIS A 6 -7.11 15.47 -1.62
N GLY A 7 -7.36 15.32 -2.93
CA GLY A 7 -6.78 16.20 -3.97
C GLY A 7 -5.25 16.32 -4.11
N ARG A 8 -4.45 15.59 -3.32
CA ARG A 8 -2.99 15.55 -3.44
C ARG A 8 -2.61 14.42 -4.37
N CYS A 9 -2.99 14.55 -5.64
CA CYS A 9 -2.36 13.77 -6.68
C CYS A 9 -0.85 14.00 -6.53
N VAL A 10 -0.11 12.95 -6.15
CA VAL A 10 1.32 13.04 -5.95
C VAL A 10 1.95 13.36 -7.31
N VAL A 11 2.29 14.64 -7.50
CA VAL A 11 3.21 15.08 -8.53
C VAL A 11 4.61 14.71 -8.00
N ASP A 12 5.18 13.63 -8.54
CA ASP A 12 6.58 13.17 -8.37
C ASP A 12 7.15 12.75 -7.00
N GLY A 13 6.35 12.62 -5.94
CA GLY A 13 6.78 11.99 -4.67
C GLY A 13 6.91 10.46 -4.69
N VAL A 14 7.22 9.87 -3.53
CA VAL A 14 7.40 8.40 -3.32
C VAL A 14 6.22 7.59 -3.88
N GLY A 15 4.98 8.00 -3.59
CA GLY A 15 3.77 7.33 -4.10
C GLY A 15 3.61 7.40 -5.62
N GLY A 16 3.99 8.52 -6.24
CA GLY A 16 3.99 8.68 -7.71
C GLY A 16 5.00 7.76 -8.38
N SER A 17 6.20 7.66 -7.79
CA SER A 17 7.27 6.75 -8.25
C SER A 17 6.83 5.29 -8.24
N VAL A 18 6.27 4.80 -7.13
CA VAL A 18 5.76 3.41 -7.03
C VAL A 18 4.64 3.19 -8.04
N LYS A 19 3.66 4.09 -8.13
CA LYS A 19 2.53 3.96 -9.06
C LYS A 19 2.99 3.87 -10.52
N ARG A 20 3.98 4.69 -10.90
CA ARG A 20 4.54 4.68 -12.26
C ARG A 20 5.28 3.37 -12.56
N LEU A 21 6.04 2.85 -11.60
CA LEU A 21 6.73 1.55 -11.74
C LEU A 21 5.72 0.40 -11.88
N MET A 22 4.70 0.37 -11.03
CA MET A 22 3.62 -0.61 -11.10
C MET A 22 2.91 -0.56 -12.46
N TRP A 23 2.53 0.64 -12.90
CA TRP A 23 1.86 0.84 -14.18
C TRP A 23 2.70 0.33 -15.35
N LYS A 24 4.00 0.67 -15.38
CA LYS A 24 4.93 0.16 -16.39
C LYS A 24 5.03 -1.36 -16.38
N GLY A 25 5.06 -1.98 -15.20
CA GLY A 25 5.10 -3.43 -15.03
C GLY A 25 3.87 -4.14 -15.60
N VAL A 26 2.67 -3.62 -15.29
CA VAL A 26 1.40 -4.16 -15.78
C VAL A 26 1.29 -4.01 -17.30
N MET A 27 1.58 -2.82 -17.84
CA MET A 27 1.52 -2.57 -19.28
C MET A 27 2.53 -3.42 -20.07
N ALA A 28 3.71 -3.67 -19.51
CA ALA A 28 4.71 -4.57 -20.09
C ALA A 28 4.43 -6.06 -19.83
N LYS A 29 3.28 -6.41 -19.23
CA LYS A 29 2.90 -7.78 -18.85
C LYS A 29 3.93 -8.48 -17.94
N LYS A 30 4.71 -7.72 -17.16
CA LYS A 30 5.71 -8.23 -16.22
C LYS A 30 5.11 -8.65 -14.87
N CYS A 31 3.91 -8.17 -14.56
CA CYS A 31 3.17 -8.55 -13.37
C CYS A 31 1.67 -8.55 -13.66
N ILE A 32 0.93 -9.39 -12.93
CA ILE A 32 -0.53 -9.37 -12.87
C ILE A 32 -0.89 -9.10 -11.42
N VAL A 33 -1.59 -7.99 -11.15
CA VAL A 33 -2.00 -7.61 -9.80
C VAL A 33 -3.48 -7.94 -9.65
N ARG A 34 -3.81 -8.94 -8.81
CA ARG A 34 -5.19 -9.37 -8.53
C ARG A 34 -5.62 -9.00 -7.12
N ASN A 35 -4.67 -8.86 -6.21
CA ASN A 35 -4.91 -8.52 -4.81
C ASN A 35 -3.79 -7.59 -4.27
N ALA A 36 -3.93 -7.15 -3.02
CA ALA A 36 -2.96 -6.25 -2.38
C ALA A 36 -1.59 -6.90 -2.13
N ASN A 37 -1.55 -8.22 -1.89
CA ASN A 37 -0.29 -8.97 -1.76
C ASN A 37 0.51 -8.95 -3.07
N ASP A 38 -0.14 -9.21 -4.20
CA ASP A 38 0.51 -9.16 -5.53
C ASP A 38 1.11 -7.76 -5.79
N PHE A 39 0.38 -6.72 -5.37
CA PHE A 39 0.86 -5.34 -5.48
C PHE A 39 2.15 -5.14 -4.67
N VAL A 40 2.14 -5.53 -3.39
CA VAL A 40 3.26 -5.34 -2.47
C VAL A 40 4.47 -6.14 -2.92
N GLN A 41 4.30 -7.40 -3.29
CA GLN A 41 5.37 -8.26 -3.79
C GLN A 41 6.06 -7.64 -5.00
N TYR A 42 5.28 -7.21 -6.00
CA TYR A 42 5.86 -6.62 -7.19
C TYR A 42 6.46 -5.25 -6.90
N ALA A 43 5.77 -4.39 -6.14
CA ALA A 43 6.25 -3.05 -5.78
C ALA A 43 7.59 -3.09 -5.04
N THR A 44 7.74 -3.97 -4.05
CA THR A 44 8.99 -4.16 -3.30
C THR A 44 10.11 -4.67 -4.20
N SER A 45 9.81 -5.51 -5.20
CA SER A 45 10.82 -6.01 -6.14
C SER A 45 11.38 -4.93 -7.07
N VAL A 46 10.55 -3.94 -7.47
CA VAL A 46 10.93 -2.91 -8.45
C VAL A 46 11.34 -1.59 -7.82
N ALA A 47 10.82 -1.27 -6.63
CA ALA A 47 11.08 -0.03 -5.92
C ALA A 47 12.06 -0.26 -4.75
N ARG A 48 13.32 -0.60 -5.07
CA ARG A 48 14.35 -1.03 -4.09
C ARG A 48 14.61 -0.04 -2.94
N ASN A 49 14.35 1.24 -3.15
CA ASN A 49 14.56 2.30 -2.15
C ASN A 49 13.27 2.72 -1.42
N ILE A 50 12.16 2.00 -1.64
CA ILE A 50 10.86 2.33 -1.06
C ILE A 50 10.35 1.08 -0.34
N ASN A 51 10.17 1.19 0.97
CA ASN A 51 9.57 0.11 1.74
C ASN A 51 8.05 0.13 1.57
N VAL A 52 7.48 -0.95 1.05
CA VAL A 52 6.04 -1.09 0.81
C VAL A 52 5.49 -2.06 1.84
N ILE A 53 4.62 -1.56 2.71
CA ILE A 53 4.05 -2.32 3.82
C ILE A 53 2.61 -2.69 3.46
N LEU A 54 2.29 -3.97 3.55
CA LEU A 54 0.90 -4.43 3.53
C LEU A 54 0.32 -4.30 4.93
N VAL A 55 -0.89 -3.74 5.02
CA VAL A 55 -1.65 -3.71 6.27
C VAL A 55 -2.87 -4.60 6.09
N ASP A 56 -2.86 -5.76 6.72
CA ASP A 56 -3.94 -6.73 6.61
C ASP A 56 -5.13 -6.37 7.50
N ALA A 57 -6.33 -6.76 7.07
CA ALA A 57 -7.56 -6.50 7.82
C ALA A 57 -7.54 -7.14 9.22
N GLN A 58 -6.87 -8.29 9.38
CA GLN A 58 -6.68 -8.92 10.68
C GLN A 58 -5.82 -8.05 11.60
N GLN A 59 -4.74 -7.46 11.07
CA GLN A 59 -3.87 -6.56 11.83
C GLN A 59 -4.60 -5.29 12.26
N ILE A 60 -5.45 -4.73 11.38
CA ILE A 60 -6.29 -3.58 11.75
C ILE A 60 -7.23 -3.95 12.89
N LYS A 61 -7.88 -5.12 12.82
CA LYS A 61 -8.79 -5.58 13.88
C LYS A 61 -8.09 -5.79 15.21
N SER A 62 -6.92 -6.44 15.22
CA SER A 62 -6.17 -6.67 16.46
C SER A 62 -5.70 -5.36 17.11
N GLU A 63 -5.20 -4.43 16.30
CA GLU A 63 -4.76 -3.11 16.80
C GLU A 63 -5.95 -2.29 17.31
N SER A 64 -7.08 -2.29 16.60
CA SER A 64 -8.30 -1.61 17.06
C SER A 64 -8.78 -2.16 18.41
N SER A 65 -8.85 -3.49 18.56
CA SER A 65 -9.26 -4.10 19.84
C SER A 65 -8.30 -3.78 20.98
N SER A 66 -6.99 -3.75 20.70
CA SER A 66 -5.96 -3.33 21.67
C SER A 66 -6.16 -1.88 22.11
N LEU A 67 -6.43 -0.97 21.19
CA LEU A 67 -6.68 0.43 21.47
C LEU A 67 -7.97 0.63 22.28
N ASP A 68 -9.04 -0.09 21.95
CA ASP A 68 -10.32 -0.03 22.69
C ASP A 68 -10.14 -0.54 24.13
N GLN A 69 -9.42 -1.65 24.33
CA GLN A 69 -9.09 -2.15 25.65
C GLN A 69 -8.27 -1.15 26.47
N ARG A 70 -7.33 -0.45 25.83
CA ARG A 70 -6.51 0.56 26.50
C ARG A 70 -7.33 1.77 26.91
N TRP A 71 -8.27 2.20 26.07
CA TRP A 71 -9.15 3.34 26.34
C TRP A 71 -10.15 3.05 27.46
N ASN A 72 -10.69 1.83 27.53
CA ASN A 72 -11.64 1.41 28.58
C ASN A 72 -11.00 1.21 29.96
N ASN A 73 -9.67 1.20 30.05
CA ASN A 73 -8.90 1.08 31.30
C ASN A 73 -8.36 2.43 31.81
N ILE A 74 -8.87 3.54 31.29
CA ILE A 74 -8.61 4.92 31.75
C ILE A 74 -9.87 5.44 32.43
#